data_AF-A0A1B6LQ94-F1
#
_entry.id   AF-A0A1B6LQ94-F1
#
_cell.length_a   1.000
_cell.length_b   1.000
_cell.length_c   1.000
_cell.angle_alpha   90.00
_cell.angle_beta   90.00
_cell.angle_gamma   90.00
#
_symmetry.space_group_name_H-M   'P 1'
#
loop_
_entity.id
_entity.type
_entity.pdbx_description
1 polymer ?
#
loop_
_entity_poly.entity_id
_entity_poly.type
_entity_poly.pdbx_seq_one_letter_code
_entity_poly.pdbx_strand_id
1 'polypeptide(L)'
;YSGAPSEQQTYEYAKTILSLMTQKKHPQGKVLITGGGIANFTNVAATFKGIVTALTEFQSKILEHNISIYVRRAGPNYQEGLRIIRDVGKSLRIPIYVFGPETHMTAIVGMALGKKPIPTETGMDFATANFLLPGGQDKAQAKPLVDGPSSTSVRSPAKSASAGDAQSMFTDKSKAIVWGMQTRAVQSMLDFDFVCRRSEPSVACLVYPFTGDHKLKFYWGHKEVLIPVYKKMSDAMNKHKDADVMVNFASLRSAYESTLETLEFPQIRTIAIIAEGIPENMTRKLIKLSKEKGVSIIGPATVGGIKPGCLKIGNTG
;
A
#
# COMPACT_ATOMS: atom_id res chain seq x y z
N TYR A 1 3.93 12.87 4.66
CA TYR A 1 4.71 11.74 5.21
C TYR A 1 4.37 10.45 4.45
N SER A 2 5.29 9.49 4.39
CA SER A 2 5.18 8.18 3.72
C SER A 2 5.98 7.12 4.51
N GLY A 3 5.95 5.86 4.10
CA GLY A 3 6.77 4.79 4.72
C GLY A 3 6.21 4.20 6.01
N ALA A 4 4.89 4.31 6.26
CA ALA A 4 4.21 3.80 7.45
C ALA A 4 4.84 4.27 8.78
N PRO A 5 4.91 5.59 9.03
CA PRO A 5 5.42 6.10 10.30
C PRO A 5 4.55 5.66 11.48
N SER A 6 5.14 5.66 12.67
CA SER A 6 4.42 5.40 13.91
C SER A 6 3.49 6.56 14.29
N GLU A 7 2.62 6.30 15.26
CA GLU A 7 1.76 7.31 15.88
C GLU A 7 2.59 8.49 16.40
N GLN A 8 3.65 8.22 17.18
CA GLN A 8 4.53 9.26 17.74
C GLN A 8 5.23 10.08 16.66
N GLN A 9 5.78 9.42 15.63
CA GLN A 9 6.44 10.13 14.52
C GLN A 9 5.45 11.04 13.78
N THR A 10 4.22 10.57 13.61
CA THR A 10 3.17 11.37 12.96
C THR A 10 2.74 12.55 13.84
N TYR A 11 2.65 12.35 15.15
CA TYR A 11 2.38 13.42 16.12
C TYR A 11 3.46 14.50 16.08
N GLU A 12 4.75 14.15 16.17
CA GLU A 12 5.85 15.14 16.11
C GLU A 12 5.84 15.92 14.80
N TYR A 13 5.58 15.23 13.69
CA TYR A 13 5.44 15.86 12.37
C TYR A 13 4.25 16.85 12.34
N ALA A 14 3.07 16.42 12.80
CA ALA A 14 1.87 17.24 12.82
C ALA A 14 2.04 18.46 13.74
N LYS A 15 2.58 18.25 14.94
CA LYS A 15 2.94 19.30 15.90
C LYS A 15 3.82 20.36 15.29
N THR A 16 4.83 19.97 14.52
CA THR A 16 5.74 20.92 13.86
C THR A 16 5.00 21.78 12.84
N ILE A 17 4.14 21.19 12.00
CA ILE A 17 3.32 21.94 11.03
C ILE A 17 2.35 22.90 11.73
N LEU A 18 1.67 22.44 12.78
CA LEU A 18 0.75 23.27 13.56
C LEU A 18 1.47 24.43 14.24
N SER A 19 2.66 24.19 14.79
CA SER A 19 3.52 25.24 15.36
C SER A 19 3.89 26.29 14.33
N LEU A 20 4.28 25.89 13.11
CA LEU A 20 4.65 26.82 12.05
C LEU A 20 3.45 27.65 11.56
N MET A 21 2.29 27.01 11.34
CA MET A 21 1.13 27.72 10.81
C MET A 21 0.42 28.60 11.85
N THR A 22 0.76 28.48 13.14
CA THR A 22 0.21 29.29 14.24
C THR A 22 1.15 30.42 14.69
N GLN A 23 2.21 30.75 13.93
CA GLN A 23 3.12 31.86 14.28
C GLN A 23 2.56 33.26 14.01
N LYS A 24 1.78 33.43 12.93
CA LYS A 24 1.18 34.72 12.53
C LYS A 24 -0.25 34.50 12.07
N LYS A 25 -1.16 35.43 12.37
CA LYS A 25 -2.53 35.39 11.85
C LYS A 25 -2.57 35.80 10.37
N HIS A 26 -3.59 35.33 9.67
CA HIS A 26 -3.90 35.75 8.31
C HIS A 26 -5.34 36.29 8.28
N PRO A 27 -5.64 37.41 7.58
CA PRO A 27 -6.96 38.05 7.64
C PRO A 27 -8.12 37.14 7.22
N GLN A 28 -7.87 36.21 6.29
CA GLN A 28 -8.87 35.26 5.80
C GLN A 28 -8.89 33.92 6.56
N GLY A 29 -8.16 33.82 7.67
CA GLY A 29 -7.84 32.53 8.28
C GLY A 29 -6.84 31.72 7.45
N LYS A 30 -6.72 30.43 7.78
CA LYS A 30 -5.81 29.51 7.07
C LYS A 30 -6.49 28.17 6.79
N VAL A 31 -5.87 27.40 5.90
CA VAL A 31 -6.31 26.06 5.52
C VAL A 31 -5.19 25.06 5.79
N LEU A 32 -5.52 23.92 6.39
CA LEU A 32 -4.67 22.75 6.48
C LEU A 32 -5.25 21.63 5.59
N ILE A 33 -4.48 21.18 4.60
CA ILE A 33 -4.83 20.05 3.75
C ILE A 33 -4.13 18.80 4.27
N THR A 34 -4.90 17.84 4.80
CA THR A 34 -4.40 16.53 5.24
C THR A 34 -4.87 15.46 4.26
N GLY A 35 -4.20 15.40 3.10
CA GLY A 35 -4.58 14.53 2.00
C GLY A 35 -3.63 13.35 1.74
N GLY A 36 -4.07 12.43 0.88
CA GLY A 36 -3.17 11.62 0.07
C GLY A 36 -3.86 10.48 -0.68
N GLY A 37 -3.05 9.72 -1.42
CA GLY A 37 -3.49 8.53 -2.15
C GLY A 37 -4.00 7.41 -1.24
N ILE A 38 -4.49 6.34 -1.85
CA ILE A 38 -4.85 5.11 -1.13
C ILE A 38 -3.54 4.44 -0.70
N ALA A 39 -3.31 4.35 0.60
CA ALA A 39 -2.08 3.76 1.12
C ALA A 39 -2.11 2.24 0.99
N ASN A 40 -0.99 1.64 0.57
CA ASN A 40 -0.83 0.19 0.48
C ASN A 40 -0.58 -0.45 1.87
N PHE A 41 0.26 0.16 2.71
CA PHE A 41 0.72 -0.45 3.98
C PHE A 41 0.71 0.48 5.20
N THR A 42 0.47 1.78 5.00
CA THR A 42 0.39 2.71 6.14
C THR A 42 -0.92 2.50 6.89
N ASN A 43 -0.83 2.23 8.20
CA ASN A 43 -2.00 2.14 9.07
C ASN A 43 -2.56 3.55 9.33
N VAL A 44 -3.66 3.88 8.65
CA VAL A 44 -4.26 5.21 8.69
C VAL A 44 -4.80 5.54 10.09
N ALA A 45 -5.35 4.56 10.81
CA ALA A 45 -5.82 4.78 12.18
C ALA A 45 -4.67 5.19 13.11
N ALA A 46 -3.54 4.50 13.06
CA ALA A 46 -2.38 4.82 13.91
C ALA A 46 -1.80 6.20 13.59
N THR A 47 -1.65 6.55 12.31
CA THR A 47 -1.13 7.87 11.95
C THR A 47 -2.11 8.98 12.30
N PHE A 48 -3.42 8.75 12.14
CA PHE A 48 -4.44 9.73 12.47
C PHE A 48 -4.60 9.94 13.98
N LYS A 49 -4.36 8.93 14.82
CA LYS A 49 -4.23 9.12 16.28
C LYS A 49 -3.16 10.14 16.64
N GLY A 50 -1.99 10.07 16.00
CA GLY A 50 -0.91 11.06 16.21
C GLY A 50 -1.33 12.47 15.80
N ILE A 51 -2.09 12.61 14.71
CA ILE A 51 -2.67 13.88 14.28
C ILE A 51 -3.70 14.39 15.30
N VAL A 52 -4.60 13.52 15.79
CA VAL A 52 -5.61 13.86 16.82
C VAL A 52 -4.96 14.41 18.08
N THR A 53 -3.86 13.79 18.54
CA THR A 53 -3.09 14.27 19.70
C THR A 53 -2.56 15.68 19.46
N ALA A 54 -1.98 15.94 18.29
CA ALA A 54 -1.47 17.27 17.95
C ALA A 54 -2.59 18.32 17.81
N LEU A 55 -3.74 17.96 17.24
CA LEU A 55 -4.90 18.85 17.13
C LEU A 55 -5.46 19.23 18.51
N THR A 56 -5.45 18.29 19.45
CA THR A 56 -5.90 18.53 20.83
C THR A 56 -4.98 19.51 21.53
N GLU A 57 -3.65 19.32 21.44
CA GLU A 57 -2.65 20.23 22.03
C GLU A 57 -2.74 21.66 21.44
N PHE A 58 -3.04 21.79 20.15
CA PHE A 58 -3.06 23.07 19.45
C PHE A 58 -4.46 23.69 19.30
N GLN A 59 -5.49 23.15 19.96
CA GLN A 59 -6.89 23.56 19.80
C GLN A 59 -7.06 25.09 19.88
N SER A 60 -6.61 25.72 20.96
CA SER A 60 -6.81 27.15 21.18
C SER A 60 -6.18 27.99 20.06
N LYS A 61 -4.96 27.63 19.63
CA LYS A 61 -4.26 28.33 18.54
C LYS A 61 -4.94 28.13 17.19
N ILE A 62 -5.49 26.93 16.94
CA ILE A 62 -6.23 26.60 15.71
C ILE A 62 -7.47 27.49 15.58
N LEU A 63 -8.24 27.63 16.67
CA LEU A 63 -9.41 28.49 16.70
C LEU A 63 -9.04 29.98 16.57
N GLU A 64 -8.02 30.42 17.30
CA GLU A 64 -7.56 31.82 17.28
C GLU A 64 -7.05 32.25 15.88
N HIS A 65 -6.46 31.32 15.14
CA HIS A 65 -5.96 31.57 13.78
C HIS A 65 -7.00 31.32 12.68
N ASN A 66 -8.24 30.97 13.05
CA ASN A 66 -9.32 30.62 12.12
C ASN A 66 -8.88 29.60 11.07
N ILE A 67 -8.35 28.46 11.54
CA ILE A 67 -7.83 27.40 10.66
C ILE A 67 -8.94 26.39 10.36
N SER A 68 -9.16 26.12 9.07
CA SER A 68 -10.02 25.02 8.60
C SER A 68 -9.19 23.86 8.07
N ILE A 69 -9.65 22.64 8.31
CA ILE A 69 -8.92 21.41 8.02
C ILE A 69 -9.72 20.57 7.03
N TYR A 70 -9.07 20.12 5.95
CA TYR A 70 -9.69 19.25 4.95
C TYR A 70 -8.90 17.95 4.85
N VAL A 71 -9.60 16.84 5.05
CA VAL A 71 -9.00 15.52 5.20
C VAL A 71 -9.52 14.61 4.10
N ARG A 72 -8.61 14.00 3.33
CA ARG A 72 -8.96 12.93 2.38
C ARG A 72 -7.95 11.80 2.50
N ARG A 73 -8.41 10.63 2.94
CA ARG A 73 -7.51 9.48 3.12
C ARG A 73 -8.19 8.14 2.92
N ALA A 74 -7.40 7.16 2.49
CA ALA A 74 -7.77 5.76 2.36
C ALA A 74 -6.53 4.86 2.57
N GLY A 75 -6.76 3.57 2.79
CA GLY A 75 -5.73 2.56 3.08
C GLY A 75 -6.09 1.71 4.31
N PRO A 76 -5.17 0.88 4.83
CA PRO A 76 -5.44 0.03 5.99
C PRO A 76 -6.02 0.81 7.18
N ASN A 77 -7.16 0.34 7.70
CA ASN A 77 -7.91 0.93 8.83
C ASN A 77 -8.34 2.39 8.64
N TYR A 78 -8.56 2.83 7.39
CA TYR A 78 -8.94 4.22 7.14
C TYR A 78 -10.29 4.59 7.74
N GLN A 79 -11.26 3.68 7.79
CA GLN A 79 -12.60 3.97 8.34
C GLN A 79 -12.50 4.46 9.78
N GLU A 80 -11.73 3.75 10.60
CA GLU A 80 -11.47 4.13 11.98
C GLU A 80 -10.68 5.44 12.06
N GLY A 81 -9.66 5.61 11.22
CA GLY A 81 -8.92 6.88 11.13
C GLY A 81 -9.82 8.08 10.81
N LEU A 82 -10.68 7.97 9.80
CA LEU A 82 -11.61 9.04 9.43
C LEU A 82 -12.63 9.31 10.54
N ARG A 83 -13.11 8.26 11.22
CA ARG A 83 -14.03 8.39 12.35
C ARG A 83 -13.41 9.21 13.48
N ILE A 84 -12.21 8.85 13.96
CA ILE A 84 -11.57 9.58 15.07
C ILE A 84 -11.28 11.04 14.74
N ILE A 85 -10.96 11.35 13.48
CA ILE A 85 -10.74 12.74 13.03
C ILE A 85 -12.05 13.52 12.96
N ARG A 86 -13.14 12.90 12.54
CA ARG A 86 -14.46 13.53 12.55
C ARG A 86 -14.91 13.84 13.98
N ASP A 87 -14.72 12.89 14.88
CA ASP A 87 -15.10 13.01 16.29
C ASP A 87 -14.28 14.10 17.00
N VAL A 88 -12.97 14.18 16.76
CA VAL A 88 -12.13 15.23 17.34
C VAL A 88 -12.52 16.62 16.81
N GLY A 89 -12.87 16.75 15.52
CA GLY A 89 -13.33 18.02 14.95
C GLY A 89 -14.58 18.55 15.65
N LYS A 90 -15.56 17.67 15.91
CA LYS A 90 -16.78 17.99 16.66
C LYS A 90 -16.47 18.37 18.11
N SER A 91 -15.67 17.55 18.81
CA SER A 91 -15.32 17.76 20.22
C SER A 91 -14.56 19.08 20.44
N LEU A 92 -13.56 19.35 19.59
CA LEU A 92 -12.72 20.54 19.71
C LEU A 92 -13.35 21.80 19.06
N ARG A 93 -14.50 21.65 18.40
CA ARG A 93 -15.19 22.69 17.61
C ARG A 93 -14.30 23.29 16.51
N ILE A 94 -13.41 22.48 15.95
CA ILE A 94 -12.55 22.87 14.82
C ILE A 94 -13.30 22.52 13.53
N PRO A 95 -13.35 23.41 12.52
CA PRO A 95 -13.95 23.09 11.22
C PRO A 95 -13.07 22.08 10.47
N ILE A 96 -13.42 20.79 10.61
CA ILE A 96 -12.76 19.66 9.94
C ILE A 96 -13.73 18.98 8.98
N TYR A 97 -13.36 18.91 7.71
CA TYR A 97 -14.13 18.25 6.64
C TYR A 97 -13.45 16.95 6.23
N VAL A 98 -14.14 15.82 6.35
CA VAL A 98 -13.53 14.48 6.27
C VAL A 98 -14.11 13.67 5.13
N PHE A 99 -13.24 13.21 4.23
CA PHE A 99 -13.59 12.49 3.01
C PHE A 99 -12.81 11.18 2.86
N GLY A 100 -13.44 10.16 2.29
CA GLY A 100 -12.89 8.83 2.07
C GLY A 100 -12.46 8.55 0.63
N PRO A 101 -12.31 7.27 0.25
CA PRO A 101 -11.89 6.88 -1.09
C PRO A 101 -12.89 7.24 -2.18
N GLU A 102 -14.18 7.41 -1.85
CA GLU A 102 -15.24 7.83 -2.76
C GLU A 102 -15.02 9.24 -3.32
N THR A 103 -14.28 10.08 -2.58
CA THR A 103 -13.92 11.43 -3.01
C THR A 103 -12.61 11.42 -3.77
N HIS A 104 -12.57 12.09 -4.94
CA HIS A 104 -11.35 12.23 -5.74
C HIS A 104 -10.23 12.89 -4.91
N MET A 105 -9.00 12.38 -5.02
CA MET A 105 -7.89 12.71 -4.13
C MET A 105 -7.66 14.21 -3.95
N THR A 106 -7.69 14.97 -5.05
CA THR A 106 -7.42 16.41 -5.05
C THR A 106 -8.67 17.27 -4.93
N ALA A 107 -9.87 16.68 -4.80
CA ALA A 107 -11.12 17.45 -4.76
C ALA A 107 -11.18 18.38 -3.54
N ILE A 108 -10.61 17.95 -2.41
CA ILE A 108 -10.53 18.76 -1.18
C ILE A 108 -9.75 20.06 -1.34
N VAL A 109 -8.86 20.16 -2.33
CA VAL A 109 -8.15 21.41 -2.63
C VAL A 109 -9.11 22.43 -3.24
N GLY A 110 -9.94 21.99 -4.19
CA GLY A 110 -10.97 22.85 -4.79
C GLY A 110 -12.02 23.30 -3.77
N MET A 111 -12.39 22.41 -2.84
CA MET A 111 -13.31 22.73 -1.73
C MET A 111 -12.69 23.78 -0.80
N ALA A 112 -11.45 23.57 -0.36
CA ALA A 112 -10.79 24.46 0.58
C ALA A 112 -10.48 25.85 0.01
N LEU A 113 -10.29 25.96 -1.30
CA LEU A 113 -10.10 27.23 -2.00
C LEU A 113 -11.43 27.89 -2.43
N GLY A 114 -12.57 27.35 -2.03
CA GLY A 114 -13.90 27.87 -2.38
C GLY A 114 -14.23 27.79 -3.88
N LYS A 115 -13.50 26.96 -4.64
CA LYS A 115 -13.72 26.76 -6.09
C LYS A 115 -14.75 25.68 -6.39
N LYS A 116 -15.03 24.80 -5.42
CA LYS A 116 -16.05 23.76 -5.49
C LYS A 116 -16.86 23.77 -4.19
N PRO A 117 -18.17 23.49 -4.26
CA PRO A 117 -18.95 23.34 -3.05
C PRO A 117 -18.47 22.13 -2.25
N ILE A 118 -18.57 22.23 -0.93
CA ILE A 118 -18.39 21.11 -0.02
C ILE A 118 -19.65 20.24 -0.16
N PRO A 119 -19.53 18.96 -0.56
CA PRO A 119 -20.68 18.06 -0.60
C PRO A 119 -21.34 18.02 0.77
N THR A 120 -22.65 18.25 0.83
CA THR A 120 -23.42 18.05 2.05
C THR A 120 -23.36 16.57 2.40
N GLU A 121 -22.91 16.21 3.60
CA GLU A 121 -22.71 14.81 4.01
C GLU A 121 -23.97 13.99 3.69
N THR A 122 -23.91 13.07 2.72
CA THR A 122 -24.71 11.84 2.83
C THR A 122 -24.11 11.11 4.01
N GLY A 123 -24.75 11.22 5.18
CA GLY A 123 -24.39 10.51 6.39
C GLY A 123 -24.38 9.00 6.15
N MET A 124 -23.29 8.49 5.57
CA MET A 124 -22.96 7.08 5.62
C MET A 124 -22.10 6.92 6.86
N ASP A 125 -22.78 6.72 7.98
CA ASP A 125 -22.22 5.86 9.02
C ASP A 125 -21.83 4.57 8.31
N PHE A 126 -20.53 4.37 8.08
CA PHE A 126 -20.03 3.07 7.70
C PHE A 126 -20.21 2.19 8.94
N ALA A 127 -21.42 1.69 9.15
CA ALA A 127 -21.66 0.51 9.96
C ALA A 127 -20.67 -0.53 9.44
N THR A 128 -19.76 -0.93 10.32
CA THR A 128 -18.84 -2.04 10.09
C THR A 128 -19.62 -3.13 9.39
N ALA A 129 -19.30 -3.40 8.12
CA ALA A 129 -19.94 -4.46 7.37
C ALA A 129 -19.72 -5.74 8.18
N ASN A 130 -20.78 -6.19 8.86
CA ASN A 130 -20.87 -7.53 9.38
C ASN A 130 -20.57 -8.42 8.18
N PHE A 131 -19.38 -9.00 8.21
CA PHE A 131 -18.94 -10.05 7.33
C PHE A 131 -20.03 -11.12 7.37
N LEU A 132 -20.87 -11.13 6.34
CA LEU A 132 -22.00 -12.05 6.21
C LEU A 132 -21.42 -13.46 6.12
N LEU A 133 -21.46 -14.17 7.24
CA LEU A 133 -21.40 -15.63 7.27
C LEU A 133 -22.50 -16.17 6.34
N PRO A 134 -22.22 -17.10 5.44
CA PRO A 134 -23.23 -17.66 4.56
C PRO A 134 -24.16 -18.56 5.38
N GLY A 135 -25.33 -18.05 5.72
CA GLY A 135 -26.36 -18.79 6.45
C GLY A 135 -27.63 -17.96 6.58
N GLY A 136 -28.40 -17.84 5.50
CA GLY A 136 -29.66 -17.11 5.50
C GLY A 136 -30.13 -16.76 4.09
N GLN A 137 -30.40 -17.77 3.26
CA GLN A 137 -31.20 -17.58 2.05
C GLN A 137 -32.66 -17.42 2.49
N ASP A 138 -33.27 -16.28 2.18
CA ASP A 138 -34.65 -16.27 1.70
C ASP A 138 -35.02 -14.99 0.93
N LYS A 139 -35.33 -15.23 -0.35
CA LYS A 139 -36.31 -14.57 -1.23
C LYS A 139 -36.38 -13.03 -1.29
N ALA A 140 -35.87 -12.48 -2.39
CA ALA A 140 -36.51 -11.34 -3.06
C ALA A 140 -36.34 -11.43 -4.58
N GLN A 141 -37.45 -11.21 -5.28
CA GLN A 141 -37.72 -11.50 -6.69
C GLN A 141 -36.99 -10.57 -7.67
N ALA A 142 -36.59 -11.12 -8.82
CA ALA A 142 -36.00 -10.42 -9.94
C ALA A 142 -37.05 -9.64 -10.76
N LYS A 143 -36.70 -8.42 -11.19
CA LYS A 143 -37.38 -7.67 -12.26
C LYS A 143 -36.51 -7.67 -13.53
N PRO A 144 -37.07 -7.84 -14.74
CA PRO A 144 -36.30 -7.88 -15.96
C PRO A 144 -35.94 -6.46 -16.44
N LEU A 145 -34.69 -6.29 -16.86
CA LEU A 145 -34.18 -5.08 -17.52
C LEU A 145 -34.38 -5.21 -19.02
N VAL A 146 -34.88 -4.13 -19.63
CA VAL A 146 -35.23 -3.97 -21.04
C VAL A 146 -34.00 -3.57 -21.84
N ASP A 147 -33.85 -4.16 -23.02
CA ASP A 147 -32.78 -3.90 -23.99
C ASP A 147 -32.76 -2.46 -24.52
N GLY A 148 -31.57 -1.86 -24.55
CA GLY A 148 -31.27 -0.58 -25.23
C GLY A 148 -30.10 -0.76 -26.22
N PRO A 149 -30.11 -0.07 -27.37
CA PRO A 149 -29.30 -0.47 -28.52
C PRO A 149 -27.84 0.01 -28.48
N SER A 150 -26.95 -0.92 -28.83
CA SER A 150 -25.72 -0.79 -29.65
C SER A 150 -25.11 0.62 -29.79
N SER A 151 -24.01 0.89 -29.06
CA SER A 151 -23.08 1.97 -29.37
C SER A 151 -21.79 1.43 -29.98
N THR A 152 -21.58 1.80 -31.24
CA THR A 152 -20.43 1.60 -32.11
C THR A 152 -19.05 1.75 -31.44
N SER A 153 -18.19 0.75 -31.61
CA SER A 153 -16.79 0.76 -31.18
C SER A 153 -15.92 1.67 -32.07
N VAL A 154 -15.37 2.74 -31.51
CA VAL A 154 -14.33 3.54 -32.14
C VAL A 154 -12.99 2.81 -32.00
N ARG A 155 -12.42 2.37 -33.12
CA ARG A 155 -11.15 1.67 -33.22
C ARG A 155 -10.01 2.68 -33.31
N SER A 156 -9.14 2.75 -32.30
CA SER A 156 -7.91 3.55 -32.35
C SER A 156 -6.77 2.74 -33.01
N PRO A 157 -5.94 3.33 -33.90
CA PRO A 157 -4.89 2.59 -34.60
C PRO A 157 -3.66 2.41 -33.70
N ALA A 158 -3.33 1.15 -33.40
CA ALA A 158 -2.09 0.79 -32.72
C ALA A 158 -0.90 0.89 -33.70
N LYS A 159 0.05 1.78 -33.42
CA LYS A 159 1.38 1.75 -34.05
C LYS A 159 2.15 0.57 -33.48
N SER A 160 2.52 -0.36 -34.35
CA SER A 160 3.35 -1.53 -34.07
C SER A 160 4.79 -1.11 -33.75
N ALA A 161 5.16 -1.13 -32.47
CA ALA A 161 6.55 -1.26 -32.07
C ALA A 161 6.94 -2.73 -32.17
N SER A 162 8.09 -3.01 -32.80
CA SER A 162 8.66 -4.35 -32.96
C SER A 162 8.86 -5.03 -31.61
N ALA A 163 8.00 -5.98 -31.27
CA ALA A 163 8.11 -6.81 -30.09
C ALA A 163 9.28 -7.79 -30.26
N GLY A 164 10.43 -7.46 -29.66
CA GLY A 164 11.28 -8.53 -29.14
C GLY A 164 10.45 -9.30 -28.12
N ASP A 165 10.51 -10.63 -28.16
CA ASP A 165 9.65 -11.55 -27.41
C ASP A 165 9.77 -11.31 -25.89
N ALA A 166 8.98 -10.36 -25.37
CA ALA A 166 9.09 -9.87 -24.01
C ALA A 166 8.42 -10.89 -23.08
N GLN A 167 9.20 -11.86 -22.63
CA GLN A 167 8.75 -12.86 -21.66
C GLN A 167 8.13 -12.16 -20.44
N SER A 168 6.90 -12.54 -20.08
CA SER A 168 6.17 -11.89 -19.00
C SER A 168 6.93 -12.01 -17.67
N MET A 169 7.09 -10.90 -16.94
CA MET A 169 7.77 -10.88 -15.63
C MET A 169 7.08 -11.76 -14.59
N PHE A 170 5.75 -11.84 -14.63
CA PHE A 170 4.96 -12.57 -13.64
C PHE A 170 3.87 -13.42 -14.32
N THR A 171 3.63 -14.61 -13.80
CA THR A 171 2.56 -15.52 -14.23
C THR A 171 1.80 -16.04 -13.00
N ASP A 172 0.68 -16.73 -13.22
CA ASP A 172 -0.06 -17.48 -12.21
C ASP A 172 0.74 -18.67 -11.62
N LYS A 173 1.88 -19.01 -12.25
CA LYS A 173 2.85 -20.01 -11.78
C LYS A 173 4.08 -19.42 -11.11
N SER A 174 4.28 -18.09 -11.14
CA SER A 174 5.48 -17.46 -10.58
C SER A 174 5.60 -17.72 -9.08
N LYS A 175 6.83 -18.00 -8.64
CA LYS A 175 7.18 -18.34 -7.26
C LYS A 175 8.23 -17.36 -6.75
N ALA A 176 7.93 -16.77 -5.60
CA ALA A 176 8.73 -15.75 -4.96
C ALA A 176 9.44 -16.29 -3.73
N ILE A 177 10.71 -15.90 -3.60
CA ILE A 177 11.46 -15.93 -2.33
C ILE A 177 11.37 -14.53 -1.72
N VAL A 178 11.06 -14.44 -0.43
CA VAL A 178 11.00 -13.17 0.28
C VAL A 178 12.21 -13.04 1.20
N TRP A 179 13.07 -12.05 0.94
CA TRP A 179 14.16 -11.71 1.83
C TRP A 179 13.63 -10.80 2.95
N GLY A 180 13.80 -11.20 4.20
CA GLY A 180 13.37 -10.45 5.38
C GLY A 180 12.17 -11.09 6.09
N MET A 181 12.07 -10.84 7.40
CA MET A 181 11.00 -11.38 8.26
C MET A 181 9.69 -10.58 8.10
N GLN A 182 8.99 -10.77 6.98
CA GLN A 182 7.82 -9.97 6.60
C GLN A 182 6.51 -10.76 6.59
N THR A 183 6.11 -11.30 7.74
CA THR A 183 4.92 -12.17 7.88
C THR A 183 3.63 -11.53 7.38
N ARG A 184 3.39 -10.25 7.68
CA ARG A 184 2.18 -9.55 7.22
C ARG A 184 2.14 -9.38 5.70
N ALA A 185 3.27 -9.08 5.06
CA ALA A 185 3.34 -8.93 3.61
C ALA A 185 3.14 -10.29 2.92
N VAL A 186 3.79 -11.35 3.43
CA VAL A 186 3.63 -12.72 2.94
C VAL A 186 2.18 -13.19 3.08
N GLN A 187 1.55 -13.00 4.25
CA GLN A 187 0.14 -13.35 4.43
C GLN A 187 -0.74 -12.60 3.42
N SER A 188 -0.49 -11.30 3.23
CA SER A 188 -1.26 -10.50 2.26
C SER A 188 -1.08 -10.99 0.81
N MET A 189 0.11 -11.45 0.43
CA MET A 189 0.34 -12.08 -0.88
C MET A 189 -0.47 -13.38 -1.02
N LEU A 190 -0.46 -14.23 0.01
CA LEU A 190 -1.25 -15.48 0.04
C LEU A 190 -2.76 -15.23 -0.02
N ASP A 191 -3.25 -14.22 0.70
CA ASP A 191 -4.66 -13.81 0.65
C ASP A 191 -5.05 -13.39 -0.77
N PHE A 192 -4.19 -12.61 -1.43
CA PHE A 192 -4.36 -12.21 -2.82
C PHE A 192 -4.37 -13.41 -3.78
N ASP A 193 -3.42 -14.33 -3.61
CA ASP A 193 -3.32 -15.55 -4.41
C ASP A 193 -4.60 -16.39 -4.30
N PHE A 194 -5.12 -16.54 -3.08
CA PHE A 194 -6.33 -17.30 -2.79
C PHE A 194 -7.56 -16.67 -3.45
N VAL A 195 -7.77 -15.35 -3.31
CA VAL A 195 -8.91 -14.68 -3.97
C VAL A 195 -8.76 -14.63 -5.50
N CYS A 196 -7.53 -14.66 -6.01
CA CYS A 196 -7.23 -14.82 -7.44
C CYS A 196 -7.42 -16.26 -7.94
N ARG A 197 -7.77 -17.21 -7.06
CA ARG A 197 -7.94 -18.63 -7.39
C ARG A 197 -6.69 -19.27 -7.99
N ARG A 198 -5.50 -18.87 -7.54
CA ARG A 198 -4.27 -19.59 -7.89
C ARG A 198 -4.33 -21.02 -7.35
N SER A 199 -3.69 -21.95 -8.04
CA SER A 199 -3.59 -23.34 -7.59
C SER A 199 -2.64 -23.49 -6.40
N GLU A 200 -1.65 -22.60 -6.27
CA GLU A 200 -0.62 -22.66 -5.24
C GLU A 200 -0.21 -21.27 -4.74
N PRO A 201 0.34 -21.16 -3.52
CA PRO A 201 0.90 -19.91 -3.00
C PRO A 201 1.98 -19.33 -3.91
N SER A 202 2.00 -18.00 -4.04
CA SER A 202 3.08 -17.29 -4.74
C SER A 202 4.39 -17.27 -3.96
N VAL A 203 4.36 -17.39 -2.63
CA VAL A 203 5.56 -17.39 -1.79
C VAL A 203 6.01 -18.82 -1.51
N ALA A 204 7.22 -19.16 -1.97
CA ALA A 204 7.82 -20.48 -1.77
C ALA A 204 8.54 -20.58 -0.41
N CYS A 205 9.30 -19.56 -0.04
CA CYS A 205 10.03 -19.50 1.22
C CYS A 205 10.44 -18.06 1.59
N LEU A 206 10.94 -17.91 2.82
CA LEU A 206 11.62 -16.69 3.27
C LEU A 206 13.10 -16.96 3.50
N VAL A 207 13.92 -15.91 3.32
CA VAL A 207 15.33 -15.89 3.71
C VAL A 207 15.52 -14.85 4.81
N TYR A 208 16.06 -15.25 5.96
CA TYR A 208 16.32 -14.35 7.08
C TYR A 208 17.59 -14.77 7.85
N PRO A 209 18.73 -14.07 7.66
CA PRO A 209 20.04 -14.54 8.13
C PRO A 209 20.26 -14.46 9.65
N PHE A 210 19.37 -13.75 10.36
CA PHE A 210 19.49 -13.50 11.79
C PHE A 210 18.86 -14.60 12.67
N THR A 211 18.20 -15.59 12.06
CA THR A 211 17.62 -16.75 12.76
C THR A 211 18.04 -18.04 12.09
N GLY A 212 18.01 -19.16 12.82
CA GLY A 212 18.17 -20.48 12.22
C GLY A 212 16.99 -20.88 11.33
N ASP A 213 17.15 -22.01 10.63
CA ASP A 213 16.09 -22.57 9.79
C ASP A 213 14.88 -22.97 10.63
N HIS A 214 13.69 -22.54 10.20
CA HIS A 214 12.43 -22.86 10.87
C HIS A 214 11.27 -22.77 9.88
N LYS A 215 10.04 -22.96 10.36
CA LYS A 215 8.83 -22.78 9.56
C LYS A 215 7.94 -21.75 10.22
N LEU A 216 7.30 -20.93 9.40
CA LEU A 216 6.29 -19.97 9.84
C LEU A 216 4.91 -20.45 9.39
N LYS A 217 3.92 -20.20 10.26
CA LYS A 217 2.52 -20.50 10.00
C LYS A 217 1.87 -19.35 9.24
N PHE A 218 1.17 -19.68 8.17
CA PHE A 218 0.35 -18.79 7.36
C PHE A 218 -1.01 -19.44 7.08
N TYR A 219 -1.93 -18.66 6.51
CA TYR A 219 -3.23 -19.14 6.08
C TYR A 219 -3.34 -19.13 4.55
N TRP A 220 -3.87 -20.22 4.00
CA TRP A 220 -4.32 -20.35 2.62
C TRP A 220 -5.84 -20.48 2.64
N GLY A 221 -6.54 -19.36 2.47
CA GLY A 221 -7.96 -19.27 2.82
C GLY A 221 -8.15 -19.49 4.31
N HIS A 222 -8.84 -20.58 4.68
CA HIS A 222 -9.05 -20.98 6.08
C HIS A 222 -8.10 -22.09 6.55
N LYS A 223 -7.23 -22.61 5.67
CA LYS A 223 -6.32 -23.72 5.99
C LYS A 223 -4.97 -23.18 6.44
N GLU A 224 -4.45 -23.70 7.54
CA GLU A 224 -3.07 -23.41 7.96
C GLU A 224 -2.06 -24.09 7.03
N VAL A 225 -1.04 -23.33 6.61
CA VAL A 225 0.09 -23.81 5.82
C VAL A 225 1.40 -23.37 6.47
N LEU A 226 2.46 -24.15 6.26
CA LEU A 226 3.79 -23.85 6.79
C LEU A 226 4.71 -23.45 5.64
N ILE A 227 5.28 -22.24 5.71
CA ILE A 227 6.29 -21.76 4.76
C ILE A 227 7.66 -21.82 5.44
N PRO A 228 8.67 -22.44 4.80
CA PRO A 228 10.01 -22.53 5.36
C PRO A 228 10.73 -21.18 5.35
N VAL A 229 11.54 -20.97 6.38
CA VAL A 229 12.46 -19.85 6.51
C VAL A 229 13.87 -20.41 6.57
N TYR A 230 14.75 -19.89 5.71
CA TYR A 230 16.14 -20.31 5.65
C TYR A 230 17.07 -19.21 6.16
N LYS A 231 18.12 -19.61 6.87
CA LYS A 231 19.18 -18.68 7.27
C LYS A 231 20.03 -18.26 6.07
N LYS A 232 20.35 -19.19 5.17
CA LYS A 232 21.23 -18.96 4.01
C LYS A 232 20.40 -18.90 2.73
N MET A 233 20.71 -17.93 1.86
CA MET A 233 20.04 -17.80 0.56
C MET A 233 20.30 -19.00 -0.33
N SER A 234 21.52 -19.55 -0.32
CA SER A 234 21.89 -20.74 -1.10
C SER A 234 21.01 -21.95 -0.80
N ASP A 235 20.68 -22.19 0.48
CA ASP A 235 19.82 -23.30 0.89
C ASP A 235 18.38 -23.12 0.38
N ALA A 236 17.88 -21.88 0.37
CA ALA A 236 16.58 -21.54 -0.19
C ALA A 236 16.55 -21.79 -1.71
N MET A 237 17.54 -21.27 -2.44
CA MET A 237 17.62 -21.40 -3.90
C MET A 237 17.72 -22.89 -4.32
N ASN A 238 18.56 -23.66 -3.62
CA ASN A 238 18.74 -25.09 -3.91
C ASN A 238 17.46 -25.92 -3.70
N LYS A 239 16.67 -25.59 -2.67
CA LYS A 239 15.42 -26.31 -2.32
C LYS A 239 14.21 -25.84 -3.13
N HIS A 240 14.23 -24.62 -3.66
CA HIS A 240 13.12 -23.99 -4.39
C HIS A 240 13.58 -23.53 -5.78
N LYS A 241 13.92 -24.50 -6.65
CA LYS A 241 14.48 -24.25 -7.99
C LYS A 241 13.50 -23.61 -8.98
N ASP A 242 12.21 -23.70 -8.67
CA ASP A 242 11.10 -23.13 -9.42
C ASP A 242 10.86 -21.65 -9.08
N ALA A 243 11.50 -21.13 -8.04
CA ALA A 243 11.42 -19.71 -7.69
C ALA A 243 12.16 -18.85 -8.71
N ASP A 244 11.42 -17.91 -9.32
CA ASP A 244 11.89 -16.99 -10.36
C ASP A 244 11.85 -15.51 -9.96
N VAL A 245 11.30 -15.21 -8.77
CA VAL A 245 11.16 -13.86 -8.23
C VAL A 245 11.82 -13.75 -6.86
N MET A 246 12.57 -12.68 -6.61
CA MET A 246 13.01 -12.27 -5.28
C MET A 246 12.30 -10.98 -4.86
N VAL A 247 11.65 -10.98 -3.69
CA VAL A 247 11.11 -9.77 -3.07
C VAL A 247 12.00 -9.40 -1.89
N ASN A 248 12.81 -8.37 -2.07
CA ASN A 248 13.85 -7.98 -1.12
C ASN A 248 13.39 -6.85 -0.18
N PHE A 249 13.02 -7.23 1.05
CA PHE A 249 12.69 -6.31 2.15
C PHE A 249 13.88 -6.02 3.08
N ALA A 250 15.11 -6.21 2.60
CA ALA A 250 16.30 -5.78 3.32
C ALA A 250 16.24 -4.29 3.69
N SER A 251 16.89 -3.94 4.81
CA SER A 251 17.07 -2.53 5.18
C SER A 251 17.95 -1.80 4.14
N LEU A 252 17.92 -0.47 4.13
CA LEU A 252 18.78 0.34 3.25
C LEU A 252 20.27 -0.02 3.36
N ARG A 253 20.71 -0.52 4.53
CA ARG A 253 22.11 -0.90 4.79
C ARG A 253 22.48 -2.26 4.20
N SER A 254 21.51 -3.17 4.08
CA SER A 254 21.74 -4.57 3.67
C SER A 254 21.14 -4.89 2.29
N ALA A 255 20.32 -4.00 1.72
CA ALA A 255 19.65 -4.22 0.45
C ALA A 255 20.61 -4.34 -0.74
N TYR A 256 21.73 -3.60 -0.72
CA TYR A 256 22.75 -3.70 -1.76
C TYR A 256 23.39 -5.10 -1.78
N GLU A 257 23.93 -5.55 -0.63
CA GLU A 257 24.64 -6.83 -0.53
C GLU A 257 23.72 -8.03 -0.80
N SER A 258 22.52 -8.05 -0.21
CA SER A 258 21.53 -9.11 -0.47
C SER A 258 21.08 -9.18 -1.93
N THR A 259 21.03 -8.05 -2.63
CA THR A 259 20.70 -8.03 -4.06
C THR A 259 21.87 -8.54 -4.91
N LEU A 260 23.12 -8.20 -4.56
CA LEU A 260 24.30 -8.76 -5.22
C LEU A 260 24.35 -10.28 -5.08
N GLU A 261 24.13 -10.80 -3.87
CA GLU A 261 24.05 -12.24 -3.61
C GLU A 261 22.93 -12.89 -4.43
N THR A 262 21.74 -12.28 -4.49
CA THR A 262 20.62 -12.79 -5.30
C THR A 262 20.98 -12.89 -6.78
N LEU A 263 21.72 -11.92 -7.31
CA LEU A 263 22.14 -11.91 -8.72
C LEU A 263 23.12 -13.04 -9.05
N GLU A 264 23.73 -13.72 -8.07
CA GLU A 264 24.54 -14.91 -8.32
C GLU A 264 23.71 -16.13 -8.74
N PHE A 265 22.40 -16.13 -8.45
CA PHE A 265 21.50 -17.25 -8.74
C PHE A 265 20.73 -17.06 -10.05
N PRO A 266 21.06 -17.82 -11.12
CA PRO A 266 20.49 -17.61 -12.46
C PRO A 266 18.99 -17.96 -12.57
N GLN A 267 18.42 -18.66 -11.59
CA GLN A 267 16.98 -18.96 -11.56
C GLN A 267 16.13 -17.71 -11.31
N ILE A 268 16.67 -16.69 -10.64
CA ILE A 268 15.93 -15.46 -10.34
C ILE A 268 15.97 -14.54 -11.55
N ARG A 269 14.80 -14.28 -12.13
CA ARG A 269 14.64 -13.42 -13.31
C ARG A 269 14.16 -12.02 -12.96
N THR A 270 13.50 -11.86 -11.81
CA THR A 270 12.98 -10.57 -11.34
C THR A 270 13.30 -10.33 -9.86
N ILE A 271 13.82 -9.16 -9.53
CA ILE A 271 14.10 -8.72 -8.15
C ILE A 271 13.33 -7.44 -7.86
N ALA A 272 12.46 -7.46 -6.85
CA ALA A 272 11.83 -6.26 -6.32
C ALA A 272 12.60 -5.77 -5.09
N ILE A 273 13.14 -4.55 -5.13
CA ILE A 273 13.92 -3.96 -4.02
C ILE A 273 13.05 -2.93 -3.32
N ILE A 274 12.62 -3.23 -2.09
CA ILE A 274 11.64 -2.40 -1.37
C ILE A 274 12.28 -1.21 -0.68
N ALA A 275 13.53 -1.35 -0.22
CA ALA A 275 14.22 -0.36 0.59
C ALA A 275 14.33 1.01 -0.10
N GLU A 276 13.97 2.07 0.63
CA GLU A 276 14.27 3.45 0.28
C GLU A 276 15.64 3.87 0.86
N GLY A 277 16.31 4.84 0.24
CA GLY A 277 17.55 5.42 0.78
C GLY A 277 18.83 4.63 0.49
N ILE A 278 18.82 3.72 -0.49
CA ILE A 278 20.07 3.12 -1.01
C ILE A 278 20.86 4.19 -1.79
N PRO A 279 22.16 4.37 -1.52
CA PRO A 279 23.00 5.31 -2.26
C PRO A 279 22.93 5.10 -3.78
N GLU A 280 22.82 6.18 -4.54
CA GLU A 280 22.66 6.11 -6.01
C GLU A 280 23.84 5.41 -6.70
N ASN A 281 25.06 5.60 -6.19
CA ASN A 281 26.25 4.93 -6.72
C ASN A 281 26.18 3.39 -6.59
N MET A 282 25.60 2.87 -5.51
CA MET A 282 25.34 1.45 -5.29
C MET A 282 24.25 0.96 -6.23
N THR A 283 23.16 1.71 -6.36
CA THR A 283 22.06 1.39 -7.30
C THR A 283 22.55 1.32 -8.75
N ARG A 284 23.45 2.22 -9.18
CA ARG A 284 24.08 2.16 -10.52
C ARG A 284 24.85 0.85 -10.75
N LYS A 285 25.53 0.33 -9.73
CA LYS A 285 26.22 -0.96 -9.82
C LYS A 285 25.23 -2.12 -9.95
N LEU A 286 24.11 -2.08 -9.20
CA LEU A 286 23.04 -3.06 -9.33
C LEU A 286 22.44 -3.07 -10.74
N ILE A 287 22.15 -1.89 -11.31
CA ILE A 287 21.62 -1.77 -12.69
C ILE A 287 22.61 -2.33 -13.72
N LYS A 288 23.91 -2.05 -13.57
CA LYS A 288 24.93 -2.57 -14.48
C LYS A 288 24.94 -4.10 -14.44
N LEU A 289 25.04 -4.67 -13.25
CA LEU A 289 25.12 -6.12 -13.06
C LEU A 289 23.82 -6.84 -13.47
N SER A 290 22.66 -6.23 -13.23
CA SER A 290 21.37 -6.82 -13.61
C SER A 290 21.22 -6.90 -15.13
N LYS A 291 21.71 -5.89 -15.87
CA LYS A 291 21.75 -5.92 -17.34
C LYS A 291 22.71 -6.99 -17.87
N GLU A 292 23.89 -7.11 -17.28
CA GLU A 292 24.87 -8.15 -17.62
C GLU A 292 24.29 -9.57 -17.42
N LYS A 293 23.42 -9.74 -16.42
CA LYS A 293 22.78 -11.02 -16.10
C LYS A 293 21.39 -11.22 -16.68
N GLY A 294 20.83 -10.24 -17.38
CA GLY A 294 19.46 -10.29 -17.92
C GLY A 294 18.35 -10.34 -16.85
N VAL A 295 18.61 -9.82 -15.64
CA VAL A 295 17.66 -9.82 -14.52
C VAL A 295 16.92 -8.48 -14.45
N SER A 296 15.60 -8.55 -14.34
CA SER A 296 14.74 -7.37 -14.18
C SER A 296 14.77 -6.88 -12.73
N ILE A 297 14.96 -5.57 -12.52
CA ILE A 297 14.88 -4.93 -11.20
C ILE A 297 13.68 -4.00 -11.15
N ILE A 298 12.83 -4.15 -10.13
CA ILE A 298 11.73 -3.24 -9.79
C ILE A 298 12.11 -2.53 -8.49
N GLY A 299 12.43 -1.24 -8.57
CA GLY A 299 12.93 -0.44 -7.45
C GLY A 299 14.38 0.02 -7.66
N PRO A 300 15.09 0.48 -6.60
CA PRO A 300 14.67 0.54 -5.19
C PRO A 300 13.54 1.53 -4.89
N ALA A 301 13.20 1.72 -3.61
CA ALA A 301 12.20 2.69 -3.13
C ALA A 301 10.81 2.51 -3.76
N THR A 302 10.34 1.27 -3.83
CA THR A 302 9.03 0.93 -4.41
C THR A 302 8.25 0.01 -3.48
N VAL A 303 6.92 0.11 -3.54
CA VAL A 303 6.05 -0.92 -2.93
C VAL A 303 6.09 -2.23 -3.73
N GLY A 304 6.52 -2.17 -5.00
CA GLY A 304 6.60 -3.30 -5.91
C GLY A 304 5.68 -3.09 -7.12
N GLY A 305 4.64 -3.92 -7.21
CA GLY A 305 3.71 -3.97 -8.35
C GLY A 305 2.69 -5.10 -8.18
N ILE A 306 1.63 -5.06 -8.99
CA ILE A 306 0.55 -6.05 -8.96
C ILE A 306 0.17 -6.44 -10.39
N LYS A 307 0.08 -7.74 -10.64
CA LYS A 307 -0.52 -8.32 -11.84
C LYS A 307 -1.76 -9.12 -11.41
N PRO A 308 -2.98 -8.56 -11.55
CA PRO A 308 -4.23 -9.21 -11.16
C PRO A 308 -4.34 -10.63 -11.72
N GLY A 309 -4.77 -11.59 -10.90
CA GLY A 309 -4.87 -13.00 -11.27
C GLY A 309 -3.54 -13.76 -11.29
N CYS A 310 -2.39 -13.07 -11.15
CA CYS A 310 -1.07 -13.69 -11.20
C CYS A 310 -0.29 -13.50 -9.90
N LEU A 311 0.32 -12.34 -9.66
CA LEU A 311 1.20 -12.13 -8.52
C LEU A 311 1.14 -10.67 -8.09
N LYS A 312 1.16 -10.43 -6.78
CA LYS A 312 1.44 -9.11 -6.22
C LYS A 312 2.73 -9.14 -5.42
N ILE A 313 3.50 -8.05 -5.50
CA ILE A 313 4.75 -7.91 -4.77
C ILE A 313 4.46 -7.33 -3.38
N GLY A 314 4.72 -8.13 -2.35
CA GLY A 314 4.73 -7.69 -0.97
C GLY A 314 3.42 -7.02 -0.56
N ASN A 315 3.52 -5.75 -0.15
CA ASN A 315 2.40 -4.98 0.37
C ASN A 315 1.55 -4.27 -0.69
N THR A 316 1.81 -4.45 -1.98
CA THR A 316 1.05 -3.74 -3.03
C THR A 316 -0.44 -4.07 -2.99
N GLY A 317 -1.30 -3.07 -3.23
CA GLY A 317 -2.76 -3.22 -3.26
C GLY A 317 -3.38 -3.23 -1.86
#